data_AF-A0A7S4ERE8-F1
#
_entry.id   AF-A0A7S4ERE8-F1
#
_cell.length_a   1.000
_cell.length_b   1.000
_cell.length_c   1.000
_cell.angle_alpha   90.00
_cell.angle_beta   90.00
_cell.angle_gamma   90.00
#
_symmetry.space_group_name_H-M   'P 1'
#
loop_
_entity.id
_entity.type
_entity.pdbx_description
1 polymer ?
#
loop_
_entity_poly.entity_id
_entity_poly.type
_entity_poly.pdbx_seq_one_letter_code
_entity_poly.pdbx_strand_id
1 'polypeptide(L)'
;MTRSKTATGLAPNRATRHNSKTDRLTVETQRTGTMKKGGAGKGNWGKAGDDLDEDLALDENDPGYDSAEELFGKAFGSSPPSGFSWDQVNDISNDDNEAMNEIEAAIK
;
A
#
# COMPACT_ATOMS: atom_id res chain seq x y z
N MET A 1 7.35 -48.40 57.27
CA MET A 1 8.69 -47.91 56.88
C MET A 1 8.54 -46.99 55.68
N THR A 2 8.70 -45.69 55.87
CA THR A 2 8.61 -44.65 54.84
C THR A 2 9.92 -44.56 54.08
N ARG A 3 9.91 -44.68 52.75
CA ARG A 3 11.09 -44.47 51.91
C ARG A 3 11.17 -43.00 51.48
N SER A 4 12.29 -42.38 51.82
CA SER A 4 12.64 -40.98 51.58
C SER A 4 12.77 -40.65 50.09
N LYS A 5 12.30 -39.46 49.70
CA LYS A 5 12.56 -38.86 48.39
C LYS A 5 13.99 -38.30 48.36
N THR A 6 14.89 -38.92 47.61
CA THR A 6 16.14 -38.28 47.19
C THR A 6 15.90 -37.56 45.87
N ALA A 7 15.62 -36.25 45.94
CA ALA A 7 15.64 -35.37 44.79
C ALA A 7 17.10 -35.01 44.47
N THR A 8 17.73 -35.79 43.61
CA THR A 8 19.02 -35.47 42.99
C THR A 8 18.89 -35.73 41.50
N GLY A 9 18.37 -34.74 40.80
CA GLY A 9 18.29 -34.72 39.35
C GLY A 9 18.58 -33.30 38.91
N LEU A 10 19.82 -33.08 38.46
CA LEU A 10 20.30 -31.85 37.85
C LEU A 10 19.22 -31.28 36.91
N ALA A 11 18.89 -30.00 37.09
CA ALA A 11 18.08 -29.29 36.12
C ALA A 11 18.71 -29.47 34.72
N PRO A 12 17.95 -29.87 33.69
CA PRO A 12 18.49 -29.88 32.35
C PRO A 12 18.87 -28.44 32.02
N ASN A 13 20.18 -28.21 31.87
CA ASN A 13 20.73 -26.98 31.35
C ASN A 13 20.20 -26.83 29.92
N ARG A 14 19.04 -26.19 29.78
CA ARG A 14 18.40 -25.92 28.50
C ARG A 14 19.33 -24.94 27.79
N ALA A 15 20.26 -25.49 27.01
CA ALA A 15 21.17 -24.71 26.19
C ALA A 15 20.34 -23.93 25.16
N THR A 16 19.92 -22.73 25.50
CA THR A 16 19.28 -21.75 24.60
C THR A 16 20.34 -21.03 23.76
N ARG A 17 21.37 -21.74 23.31
CA ARG A 17 22.26 -21.22 22.27
C ARG A 17 21.64 -21.57 20.93
N HIS A 18 20.68 -20.75 20.52
CA HIS A 18 20.16 -20.79 19.15
C HIS A 18 21.36 -20.70 18.21
N ASN A 19 21.51 -21.70 17.34
CA ASN A 19 22.57 -21.74 16.34
C ASN A 19 22.25 -20.69 15.27
N SER A 20 22.71 -19.45 15.47
CA SER A 20 22.47 -18.33 14.55
C SER A 20 22.94 -18.60 13.12
N LYS A 21 23.85 -19.55 12.93
CA LYS A 21 24.35 -19.95 11.60
C LYS A 21 23.30 -20.71 10.78
N THR A 22 22.33 -21.35 11.43
CA THR A 22 21.30 -22.14 10.77
C THR A 22 19.90 -21.57 10.97
N ASP A 23 19.77 -20.37 11.56
CA ASP A 23 18.49 -19.76 11.91
C ASP A 23 17.60 -19.47 10.69
N ARG A 24 18.23 -19.15 9.56
CA ARG A 24 17.55 -18.93 8.28
C ARG A 24 17.33 -20.22 7.47
N LEU A 25 17.90 -21.34 7.91
CA LEU A 25 17.74 -22.63 7.23
C LEU A 25 16.51 -23.32 7.78
N THR A 26 15.49 -23.46 6.94
CA THR A 26 14.33 -24.28 7.29
C THR A 26 14.76 -25.75 7.31
N VAL A 27 14.50 -26.45 8.42
CA VAL A 27 14.82 -27.88 8.58
C VAL A 27 13.88 -28.75 7.73
N GLU A 28 12.77 -28.17 7.27
CA GLU A 28 11.70 -28.85 6.54
C GLU A 28 11.83 -28.63 5.03
N THR A 29 11.72 -29.72 4.25
CA THR A 29 11.82 -29.69 2.78
C THR A 29 10.64 -28.98 2.11
N GLN A 30 9.59 -28.65 2.86
CA GLN A 30 8.49 -27.83 2.37
C GLN A 30 8.99 -26.40 2.13
N ARG A 31 9.21 -26.09 0.85
CA ARG A 31 9.81 -24.83 0.39
C ARG A 31 9.02 -23.63 0.91
N THR A 32 9.69 -22.78 1.68
CA THR A 32 9.25 -21.40 1.92
C THR A 32 9.39 -20.63 0.60
N GLY A 33 8.27 -20.19 0.03
CA GLY A 33 8.29 -19.16 -1.02
C GLY A 33 7.56 -19.47 -2.33
N THR A 34 7.17 -20.72 -2.61
CA THR A 34 6.27 -20.96 -3.75
C THR A 34 4.83 -20.69 -3.32
N MET A 35 4.35 -19.47 -3.59
CA MET A 35 2.96 -19.11 -3.33
C MET A 35 2.02 -20.08 -4.07
N LYS A 36 1.12 -20.72 -3.32
CA LYS A 36 0.11 -21.61 -3.89
C LYS A 36 -0.79 -20.80 -4.83
N LYS A 37 -0.90 -21.24 -6.09
CA LYS A 37 -1.69 -20.55 -7.13
C LYS A 37 -1.30 -19.06 -7.32
N GLY A 38 -0.03 -18.70 -7.11
CA GLY A 38 0.45 -17.33 -7.32
C GLY A 38 -0.16 -16.29 -6.39
N GLY A 39 -0.70 -16.71 -5.24
CA GLY A 39 -1.33 -15.81 -4.26
C GLY A 39 -2.84 -15.63 -4.43
N ALA A 40 -3.46 -16.18 -5.48
CA ALA A 40 -4.91 -16.09 -5.69
C ALA A 40 -5.73 -17.00 -4.74
N GLY A 41 -6.91 -16.54 -4.34
CA GLY A 41 -7.93 -17.31 -3.61
C GLY A 41 -8.00 -17.07 -2.09
N LYS A 42 -9.06 -17.58 -1.46
CA LYS A 42 -9.36 -17.39 -0.03
C LYS A 42 -8.24 -17.96 0.86
N GLY A 43 -7.73 -17.12 1.78
CA GLY A 43 -6.68 -17.48 2.73
C GLY A 43 -5.26 -17.27 2.24
N ASN A 44 -5.08 -16.69 1.05
CA ASN A 44 -3.79 -16.18 0.56
C ASN A 44 -3.73 -14.65 0.69
N TRP A 45 -2.54 -14.08 0.44
CA TRP A 45 -2.25 -12.65 0.54
C TRP A 45 -2.68 -11.82 -0.67
N GLY A 46 -3.39 -12.43 -1.63
CA GLY A 46 -3.69 -11.80 -2.92
C GLY A 46 -2.62 -12.06 -3.97
N LYS A 47 -2.98 -11.82 -5.23
CA LYS A 47 -2.08 -11.92 -6.38
C LYS A 47 -1.51 -10.53 -6.64
N ALA A 48 -0.20 -10.44 -6.89
CA ALA A 48 0.40 -9.16 -7.25
C ALA A 48 -0.23 -8.59 -8.53
N GLY A 49 -0.70 -7.34 -8.46
CA GLY A 49 -1.31 -6.62 -9.57
C GLY A 49 -2.84 -6.71 -9.66
N ASP A 50 -3.50 -7.59 -8.88
CA ASP A 50 -4.98 -7.62 -8.83
C ASP A 50 -5.53 -6.31 -8.26
N ASP A 51 -4.83 -5.72 -7.27
CA ASP A 51 -5.26 -4.46 -6.61
C ASP A 51 -5.30 -3.24 -7.56
N LEU A 52 -4.66 -3.34 -8.74
CA LEU A 52 -4.63 -2.25 -9.73
C LEU A 52 -5.79 -2.33 -10.72
N ASP A 53 -6.40 -3.52 -10.86
CA ASP A 53 -7.48 -3.79 -11.81
C ASP A 53 -8.86 -3.78 -11.13
N GLU A 54 -8.92 -3.64 -9.81
CA GLU A 54 -10.16 -3.45 -9.07
C GLU A 54 -10.63 -2.00 -9.22
N ASP A 55 -11.27 -1.71 -10.35
CA ASP A 55 -12.34 -0.70 -10.39
C ASP A 55 -13.42 -1.18 -9.42
N LEU A 56 -13.23 -0.88 -8.12
CA LEU A 56 -14.24 -1.07 -7.09
C LEU A 56 -15.42 -0.21 -7.51
N ALA A 57 -16.38 -0.82 -8.21
CA ALA A 57 -17.65 -0.22 -8.51
C ALA A 57 -18.39 -0.03 -7.18
N LEU A 58 -18.10 1.09 -6.51
CA LEU A 58 -18.80 1.54 -5.32
C LEU A 58 -20.27 1.77 -5.70
N ASP A 59 -21.18 1.21 -4.91
CA ASP A 59 -22.61 1.38 -5.12
C ASP A 59 -23.13 2.63 -4.38
N GLU A 60 -24.32 3.11 -4.75
CA GLU A 60 -24.93 4.30 -4.14
C GLU A 60 -25.19 4.18 -2.61
N ASN A 61 -25.13 2.96 -2.05
CA ASN A 61 -25.33 2.69 -0.64
C ASN A 61 -24.01 2.50 0.13
N ASP A 62 -22.86 2.51 -0.55
CA ASP A 62 -21.56 2.33 0.09
C ASP A 62 -21.19 3.60 0.89
N PRO A 63 -20.68 3.47 2.13
CA PRO A 63 -20.27 4.62 2.95
C PRO A 63 -19.17 5.48 2.32
N GLY A 64 -18.43 4.93 1.36
CA GLY A 64 -17.37 5.61 0.62
C GLY A 64 -17.81 6.11 -0.76
N TYR A 65 -19.06 5.95 -1.14
CA TYR A 65 -19.56 6.39 -2.45
C TYR A 65 -19.73 7.91 -2.46
N ASP A 66 -18.99 8.58 -3.35
CA ASP A 66 -19.12 10.00 -3.61
C ASP A 66 -19.84 10.27 -4.94
N SER A 67 -21.13 10.60 -4.84
CA SER A 67 -21.95 10.99 -6.00
C SER A 67 -21.38 12.16 -6.81
N ALA A 68 -20.57 13.05 -6.20
CA ALA A 68 -19.92 14.15 -6.90
C ALA A 68 -18.77 13.65 -7.77
N GLU A 69 -18.01 12.66 -7.28
CA GLU A 69 -16.92 12.03 -8.01
C GLU A 69 -17.43 11.24 -9.22
N GLU A 70 -18.54 10.51 -9.09
CA GLU A 70 -19.15 9.81 -10.24
C GLU A 70 -19.63 10.82 -11.30
N LEU A 71 -20.28 11.90 -10.88
CA LEU A 71 -20.73 12.95 -11.79
C LEU A 71 -19.54 13.62 -12.50
N PHE A 72 -18.44 13.87 -11.78
CA PHE A 72 -17.22 14.42 -12.32
C PHE A 72 -16.56 13.46 -13.32
N GLY A 73 -16.43 12.18 -12.96
CA GLY A 73 -15.91 11.14 -13.84
C GLY A 73 -16.76 10.96 -15.12
N LYS A 74 -18.08 11.07 -15.02
CA LYS A 74 -18.99 11.05 -16.18
C LYS A 74 -18.86 12.29 -17.07
N ALA A 75 -18.68 13.47 -16.48
CA ALA A 75 -18.63 14.73 -17.21
C ALA A 75 -17.26 15.00 -17.84
N PHE A 76 -16.18 14.66 -17.14
CA PHE A 76 -14.81 15.04 -17.51
C PHE A 76 -13.91 13.83 -17.80
N GLY A 77 -14.35 12.61 -17.51
CA GLY A 77 -13.50 11.43 -17.54
C GLY A 77 -12.45 11.45 -16.43
N SER A 78 -11.59 10.43 -16.43
CA SER A 78 -10.43 10.34 -15.52
C SER A 78 -9.17 11.04 -16.08
N SER A 79 -9.26 11.63 -17.27
CA SER A 79 -8.14 12.29 -17.94
C SER A 79 -8.55 13.66 -18.45
N PRO A 80 -7.66 14.67 -18.37
CA PRO A 80 -7.96 15.98 -18.90
C PRO A 80 -8.29 15.89 -20.41
N PRO A 81 -9.16 16.78 -20.92
CA PRO A 81 -9.59 16.74 -22.31
C PRO A 81 -8.38 16.82 -23.26
N SER A 82 -8.45 16.07 -24.36
CA SER A 82 -7.37 16.02 -25.36
C SER A 82 -7.07 17.45 -25.87
N GLY A 83 -5.88 17.96 -25.55
CA GLY A 83 -5.48 19.33 -25.88
C GLY A 83 -5.29 20.26 -24.68
N PHE A 84 -5.60 19.83 -23.45
CA PHE A 84 -5.24 20.53 -22.24
C PHE A 84 -3.74 20.34 -21.94
N SER A 85 -2.98 21.43 -21.83
CA SER A 85 -1.58 21.43 -21.38
C SER A 85 -1.40 22.34 -20.17
N TRP A 86 -0.72 21.84 -19.14
CA TRP A 86 -0.33 22.64 -17.97
C TRP A 86 0.64 23.77 -18.33
N ASP A 87 1.37 23.66 -19.44
CA ASP A 87 2.25 24.72 -19.93
C ASP A 87 1.46 25.99 -20.29
N GLN A 88 0.25 25.83 -20.85
CA GLN A 88 -0.62 26.96 -21.18
C GLN A 88 -1.09 27.72 -19.93
N VAL A 89 -1.24 27.03 -18.80
CA VAL A 89 -1.65 27.67 -17.53
C VAL A 89 -0.52 28.51 -16.95
N ASN A 90 0.73 28.04 -17.11
CA ASN A 90 1.92 28.78 -16.67
C ASN A 90 2.13 30.05 -17.50
N ASP A 91 1.91 29.98 -18.81
CA ASP A 91 2.02 31.14 -19.69
C ASP A 91 0.98 32.22 -19.32
N ILE A 92 -0.28 31.83 -19.08
CA ILE A 92 -1.34 32.77 -18.65
C ILE A 92 -1.00 33.43 -17.30
N SER A 93 -0.46 32.67 -16.34
CA SER A 93 -0.07 33.23 -15.04
C SER A 93 1.09 34.23 -15.13
N ASN A 94 1.99 34.06 -16.10
CA ASN A 94 3.07 35.03 -16.33
C ASN A 94 2.54 36.32 -16.95
N ASP A 95 1.66 36.22 -17.95
CA ASP A 95 1.02 37.37 -18.59
C ASP A 95 0.17 38.17 -17.59
N ASP A 96 -0.62 37.49 -16.75
CA ASP A 96 -1.43 38.15 -15.71
C ASP A 96 -0.57 38.85 -14.65
N ASN A 97 0.56 38.25 -14.26
CA ASN A 97 1.50 38.88 -13.32
C ASN A 97 2.19 40.11 -13.92
N GLU A 98 2.53 40.07 -15.20
CA GLU A 98 3.12 41.21 -15.91
C GLU A 98 2.12 42.38 -16.00
N ALA A 99 0.87 42.09 -16.37
CA ALA A 99 -0.20 43.08 -16.40
C ALA A 99 -0.48 43.71 -15.03
N MET A 100 -0.46 42.90 -13.95
CA MET A 100 -0.66 43.41 -12.58
C MET A 100 0.50 44.30 -12.12
N ASN A 101 1.73 43.94 -12.47
CA ASN A 101 2.91 44.77 -12.18
C ASN A 101 2.88 46.11 -12.93
N GLU A 102 2.41 46.13 -14.19
CA GLU A 102 2.22 47.37 -14.95
C GLU A 102 1.16 48.28 -14.33
N ILE A 103 0.05 47.71 -13.84
CA ILE A 103 -1.00 48.47 -13.15
C ILE A 103 -0.47 49.04 -11.82
N GLU A 104 0.26 48.26 -11.03
CA GLU A 104 0.88 48.75 -9.79
C GLU A 104 1.91 49.85 -10.05
N ALA A 105 2.68 49.75 -11.13
CA ALA A 105 3.64 50.78 -11.53
C ALA A 105 2.96 52.07 -12.00
N ALA A 106 1.78 51.99 -12.62
CA ALA A 106 1.01 53.15 -13.08
C ALA A 106 0.25 53.89 -11.97
N ILE A 107 -0.05 53.20 -10.86
CA ILE A 107 -0.74 53.77 -9.68
C ILE A 107 0.24 54.47 -8.72
N LYS A 108 1.54 54.17 -8.82
CA LYS A 108 2.59 54.67 -7.93
C LYS A 108 3.24 55.95 -8.44
#